data_AF-A0A8S1N043-F1
#
_entry.id   AF-A0A8S1N043-F1
#
_cell.length_a   1.000
_cell.length_b   1.000
_cell.length_c   1.000
_cell.angle_alpha   90.00
_cell.angle_beta   90.00
_cell.angle_gamma   90.00
#
_symmetry.space_group_name_H-M   'P 1'
#
loop_
_entity.id
_entity.type
_entity.pdbx_description
1 polymer ?
#
loop_
_entity_poly.entity_id
_entity_poly.type
_entity_poly.pdbx_seq_one_letter_code
_entity_poly.pdbx_strand_id
1 'polypeptide(L)'
;MEQILDEKMYAIDQKQKDKYPLTNQISQDFEDDTHIYRIIKLGKESVKIMQDLKWEKRLLKEREWRKLRVCQSRGWLHYAIFEKEPYVLLFKRKITKNKRS
;
A
#
# COMPACT_ATOMS: atom_id res chain seq x y z
N MET A 1 8.97 3.31 13.19
CA MET A 1 7.93 3.25 12.14
C MET A 1 8.57 3.33 10.76
N GLU A 2 9.26 4.43 10.42
CA GLU A 2 10.04 4.52 9.16
C GLU A 2 11.09 3.42 9.05
N GLN A 3 11.82 3.12 10.14
CA GLN A 3 12.80 2.02 10.13
C GLN A 3 12.19 0.63 9.86
N ILE A 4 10.97 0.36 10.36
CA ILE A 4 10.25 -0.90 10.11
C ILE A 4 9.78 -0.93 8.66
N LEU A 5 9.28 0.20 8.16
CA LEU A 5 8.88 0.35 6.76
C LEU A 5 10.08 0.13 5.83
N ASP A 6 11.22 0.76 6.10
CA ASP A 6 12.45 0.63 5.32
C ASP A 6 12.97 -0.82 5.32
N GLU A 7 12.99 -1.49 6.47
CA GLU A 7 13.39 -2.90 6.56
C GLU A 7 12.44 -3.80 5.77
N LYS A 8 11.12 -3.58 5.88
CA LYS A 8 10.12 -4.34 5.12
C LYS A 8 10.18 -4.04 3.62
N MET A 9 10.51 -2.81 3.21
CA MET A 9 10.73 -2.44 1.80
C MET A 9 11.98 -3.08 1.23
N TYR A 10 13.09 -3.05 1.96
CA TYR A 10 14.32 -3.73 1.56
C TYR A 10 14.10 -5.24 1.36
N ALA A 11 13.33 -5.88 2.25
CA ALA A 11 13.01 -7.31 2.15
C ALA A 11 12.13 -7.66 0.93
N ILE A 12 11.30 -6.72 0.44
CA ILE A 12 10.50 -6.93 -0.78
C ILE A 12 11.38 -6.83 -2.02
N ASP A 13 12.29 -5.86 -2.06
CA ASP A 13 13.19 -5.62 -3.20
C ASP A 13 14.11 -6.82 -3.50
N GLN A 14 14.73 -7.39 -2.47
CA GLN A 14 15.66 -8.53 -2.60
C GLN A 14 15.03 -9.81 -3.17
N LYS A 15 13.69 -9.94 -3.15
CA LYS A 15 12.99 -11.16 -3.61
C LYS A 15 12.54 -11.10 -5.06
N GLN A 16 12.78 -10.01 -5.79
CA GLN A 16 12.07 -9.75 -7.03
C GLN A 16 12.95 -9.75 -8.29
N LYS A 17 12.57 -10.54 -9.30
CA LYS A 17 13.20 -10.59 -10.63
C LYS A 17 12.64 -9.56 -11.62
N ASP A 18 11.36 -9.19 -11.47
CA ASP A 18 10.64 -8.31 -12.39
C ASP A 18 10.23 -6.99 -11.73
N LYS A 19 10.35 -5.88 -12.46
CA LYS A 19 10.07 -4.51 -11.98
C LYS A 19 8.65 -4.35 -11.42
N TYR A 20 7.65 -4.98 -12.04
CA TYR A 20 6.26 -4.97 -11.58
C TYR A 20 5.69 -6.40 -11.57
N PRO A 21 4.97 -6.82 -10.52
CA PRO A 21 4.27 -8.10 -10.53
C PRO A 21 3.12 -8.10 -11.56
N LEU A 22 2.66 -9.29 -11.95
CA LEU A 22 1.53 -9.41 -12.89
C LEU A 22 0.23 -8.86 -12.28
N THR A 23 -0.02 -9.16 -11.00
CA THR A 23 -1.20 -8.77 -10.24
C THR A 23 -0.82 -7.94 -9.01
N ASN A 24 -1.79 -7.21 -8.45
CA ASN A 24 -1.58 -6.49 -7.19
C ASN A 24 -1.25 -7.47 -6.06
N GLN A 25 -0.18 -7.20 -5.30
CA GLN A 25 0.28 -8.02 -4.19
C GLN A 25 0.11 -7.28 -2.88
N ILE A 26 -0.40 -7.99 -1.87
CA ILE A 26 -0.62 -7.46 -0.51
C ILE A 26 0.46 -8.03 0.41
N SER A 27 1.14 -7.17 1.17
CA SER A 27 2.10 -7.59 2.19
C SER A 27 1.41 -8.17 3.43
N GLN A 28 2.20 -8.78 4.30
CA GLN A 28 1.75 -9.06 5.67
C GLN A 28 1.42 -7.74 6.40
N ASP A 29 0.35 -7.76 7.20
CA ASP A 29 -0.03 -6.64 8.05
C ASP A 29 0.94 -6.49 9.21
N PHE A 30 1.19 -5.25 9.61
CA PHE A 30 1.93 -4.93 10.83
C PHE A 30 1.18 -3.86 11.60
N GLU A 31 1.28 -3.89 12.92
CA GLU A 31 0.48 -3.02 13.79
C GLU A 31 1.37 -2.22 14.74
N ASP A 32 0.88 -1.04 15.11
CA ASP A 32 1.32 -0.29 16.27
C ASP A 32 0.18 -0.22 17.31
N ASP A 33 0.34 0.58 18.36
CA ASP A 33 -0.64 0.70 19.44
C ASP A 33 -2.02 1.22 19.01
N THR A 34 -2.11 1.83 17.83
CA THR A 34 -3.22 2.66 17.36
C THR A 34 -3.74 2.27 15.96
N HIS A 35 -2.90 1.74 15.08
CA HIS A 35 -3.17 1.49 13.67
C HIS A 35 -2.54 0.17 13.20
N ILE A 36 -3.19 -0.43 12.21
CA ILE A 36 -2.64 -1.51 11.40
C ILE A 36 -2.21 -0.90 10.06
N TYR A 37 -1.09 -1.37 9.55
CA TYR A 37 -0.48 -0.95 8.31
C TYR A 37 -0.38 -2.13 7.36
N ARG A 38 -0.39 -1.80 6.08
CA ARG A 38 -0.30 -2.76 4.98
C ARG A 38 0.33 -2.08 3.80
N ILE A 39 1.07 -2.86 3.04
CA ILE A 39 1.74 -2.39 1.84
C ILE A 39 1.17 -3.14 0.66
N ILE A 40 0.84 -2.41 -0.40
CA ILE A 40 0.29 -2.99 -1.62
C ILE A 40 1.22 -2.61 -2.77
N LYS A 41 1.81 -3.63 -3.39
CA LYS A 41 2.59 -3.45 -4.61
C LYS A 41 1.66 -3.59 -5.81
N LEU A 42 1.58 -2.55 -6.63
CA LEU A 42 0.72 -2.54 -7.80
C LEU A 42 1.26 -3.46 -8.88
N GLY A 43 0.35 -4.20 -9.50
CA GLY A 43 0.63 -5.00 -10.68
C GLY A 43 0.73 -4.16 -11.95
N LYS A 44 1.31 -4.72 -13.00
CA LYS A 44 1.62 -4.05 -14.28
C LYS A 44 0.44 -3.25 -14.84
N GLU A 45 -0.78 -3.79 -14.80
CA GLU A 45 -1.96 -3.12 -15.32
C GLU A 45 -2.39 -1.92 -14.45
N SER A 46 -2.37 -2.09 -13.14
CA SER A 46 -2.69 -1.03 -12.17
C SER A 46 -1.69 0.13 -12.24
N VAL A 47 -0.40 -0.19 -12.44
CA VAL A 47 0.66 0.81 -12.64
C VAL A 47 0.40 1.63 -13.91
N LYS A 48 -0.02 0.98 -15.00
CA LYS A 48 -0.38 1.68 -16.23
C LYS A 48 -1.54 2.67 -16.00
N ILE A 49 -2.61 2.25 -15.33
CA ILE A 49 -3.74 3.12 -14.99
C ILE A 49 -3.28 4.30 -14.12
N MET A 50 -2.40 4.04 -13.15
CA MET A 50 -1.87 5.07 -12.26
C MET A 50 -1.04 6.12 -13.02
N GLN A 51 -0.23 5.68 -13.98
CA GLN A 51 0.58 6.53 -14.86
C GLN A 51 -0.30 7.37 -15.79
N ASP A 52 -1.27 6.74 -16.44
CA ASP A 52 -2.22 7.41 -17.34
C ASP A 52 -2.99 8.53 -16.63
N LEU A 53 -3.34 8.31 -15.36
CA LEU A 53 -4.07 9.28 -14.53
C LEU A 53 -3.16 10.25 -13.76
N LYS A 54 -1.84 10.10 -13.85
CA LYS A 54 -0.81 10.91 -13.16
C LYS A 54 -1.00 10.97 -11.63
N TRP A 55 -1.25 9.82 -11.01
CA TRP A 55 -1.55 9.72 -9.57
C TRP A 55 -0.34 9.40 -8.68
N GLU A 56 0.88 9.45 -9.22
CA GLU A 56 2.12 9.04 -8.55
C GLU A 56 2.56 9.95 -7.42
N LYS A 57 2.21 11.24 -7.48
CA LYS A 57 2.71 12.28 -6.57
C LYS A 57 1.66 12.78 -5.58
N ARG A 58 0.59 12.00 -5.36
CA ARG A 58 -0.48 12.38 -4.42
C ARG A 58 -1.07 11.18 -3.69
N LEU A 59 -1.63 11.45 -2.51
CA LEU A 59 -2.43 10.48 -1.78
C LEU A 59 -3.74 10.20 -2.52
N LEU A 60 -4.21 8.96 -2.38
CA LEU A 60 -5.38 8.44 -3.09
C LEU A 60 -6.53 8.23 -2.12
N LYS A 61 -7.71 8.75 -2.48
CA LYS A 61 -8.97 8.47 -1.78
C LYS A 61 -9.44 7.05 -2.06
N GLU A 62 -10.37 6.54 -1.24
CA GLU A 62 -10.93 5.20 -1.40
C GLU A 62 -11.44 4.89 -2.81
N ARG A 63 -12.17 5.84 -3.41
CA ARG A 63 -12.67 5.68 -4.78
C ARG A 63 -11.56 5.64 -5.82
N GLU A 64 -10.41 6.22 -5.55
CA GLU A 64 -9.30 6.35 -6.49
C GLU A 64 -8.42 5.10 -6.47
N TRP A 65 -7.99 4.64 -5.29
CA TRP A 65 -7.20 3.40 -5.22
C TRP A 65 -8.02 2.17 -5.61
N ARG A 66 -9.34 2.17 -5.41
CA ARG A 66 -10.22 1.10 -5.94
C ARG A 66 -10.22 1.03 -7.48
N LYS A 67 -10.03 2.16 -8.18
CA LYS A 67 -9.88 2.15 -9.65
C LYS A 67 -8.58 1.51 -10.10
N LEU A 68 -7.56 1.46 -9.25
CA LEU A 68 -6.31 0.72 -9.47
C LEU A 68 -6.45 -0.79 -9.18
N ARG A 69 -7.69 -1.31 -9.14
CA ARG A 69 -8.01 -2.72 -8.84
C ARG A 69 -7.47 -3.20 -7.50
N VAL A 70 -7.25 -2.27 -6.57
CA VAL A 70 -6.87 -2.60 -5.20
C VAL A 70 -8.13 -3.01 -4.45
N CYS A 71 -8.18 -4.29 -4.06
CA CYS A 71 -9.30 -4.88 -3.35
C CYS A 71 -8.89 -5.13 -1.89
N GLN A 72 -9.51 -4.40 -0.96
CA GLN A 72 -9.35 -4.60 0.48
C GLN A 72 -10.63 -4.19 1.23
N SER A 73 -10.66 -4.50 2.53
CA SER A 73 -11.76 -4.17 3.43
C SER A 73 -11.95 -2.64 3.59
N ARG A 74 -13.01 -2.21 4.27
CA ARG A 74 -13.27 -0.77 4.50
C ARG A 74 -12.34 -0.20 5.58
N GLY A 75 -12.10 1.11 5.51
CA GLY A 75 -11.36 1.86 6.54
C GLY A 75 -9.85 1.99 6.31
N TRP A 76 -9.33 1.47 5.21
CA TRP A 76 -7.93 1.68 4.82
C TRP A 76 -7.72 3.05 4.17
N LEU A 77 -6.68 3.75 4.61
CA LEU A 77 -6.27 5.06 4.13
C LEU A 77 -4.88 4.98 3.51
N HIS A 78 -4.73 5.44 2.26
CA HIS A 78 -3.43 5.65 1.64
C HIS A 78 -2.78 6.85 2.32
N TYR A 79 -1.76 6.64 3.16
CA TYR A 79 -1.31 7.66 4.12
C TYR A 79 0.04 8.28 3.78
N ALA A 80 0.87 7.61 2.98
CA ALA A 80 2.18 8.07 2.61
C ALA A 80 2.52 7.60 1.20
N ILE A 81 3.32 8.41 0.50
CA ILE A 81 3.84 8.11 -0.84
C ILE A 81 5.28 7.69 -0.67
N PHE A 82 5.65 6.56 -1.28
CA PHE A 82 7.04 6.16 -1.33
C PHE A 82 7.67 6.70 -2.62
N GLU A 83 8.41 7.81 -2.52
CA GLU A 83 8.92 8.55 -3.69
C GLU A 83 9.84 7.69 -4.58
N LYS A 84 10.58 6.75 -3.99
CA LYS A 84 11.46 5.84 -4.74
C LYS A 84 10.68 4.85 -5.60
N GLU A 85 9.53 4.36 -5.11
CA GLU A 85 8.66 3.42 -5.83
C GLU A 85 7.18 3.82 -5.71
N PRO A 86 6.68 4.73 -6.56
CA PRO A 86 5.31 5.23 -6.49
C PRO A 86 4.22 4.14 -6.66
N TYR A 87 4.58 3.01 -7.27
CA TYR A 87 3.72 1.84 -7.43
C TYR A 87 3.59 0.98 -6.17
N VAL A 88 4.26 1.36 -5.08
CA VAL A 88 4.08 0.79 -3.75
C VAL A 88 3.18 1.73 -2.95
N LEU A 89 1.97 1.27 -2.65
CA LEU A 89 0.97 2.03 -1.89
C LEU A 89 1.01 1.64 -0.42
N LEU A 90 1.14 2.65 0.44
CA LEU A 90 1.21 2.49 1.89
C LEU A 90 -0.16 2.78 2.53
N PHE A 91 -0.77 1.75 3.11
CA PHE A 91 -2.08 1.86 3.74
C PHE A 91 -2.00 1.78 5.25
N LYS A 92 -2.88 2.52 5.94
CA LYS A 92 -3.13 2.39 7.38
C LYS A 92 -4.61 2.32 7.69
N ARG A 93 -4.98 1.63 8.76
CA ARG A 93 -6.36 1.51 9.27
C ARG A 93 -6.33 1.58 10.79
N LYS A 94 -7.23 2.36 11.39
CA LYS A 94 -7.32 2.48 12.85
C LYS A 94 -7.75 1.16 13.49
N ILE A 95 -7.10 0.77 14.59
CA ILE A 95 -7.52 -0.38 15.39
C ILE A 95 -8.78 0.03 16.16
N THR A 96 -9.90 -0.60 15.82
CA THR A 96 -11.06 -0.60 16.72
C THR A 96 -10.75 -1.56 17.86
N LYS A 97 -10.13 -1.05 18.93
CA LYS A 97 -10.13 -1.76 20.21
C LYS A 97 -11.60 -1.84 20.62
N ASN A 98 -12.26 -2.95 20.31
CA ASN A 98 -13.50 -3.30 20.98
C ASN A 98 -13.13 -3.46 22.45
N LYS A 99 -13.23 -2.36 23.21
CA LYS A 99 -13.45 -2.47 24.65
C LYS A 99 -14.80 -3.15 24.76
N ARG A 100 -14.80 -4.49 24.79
CA ARG A 100 -15.89 -5.23 25.39
C ARG A 100 -15.81 -4.85 26.87
N SER A 101 -16.60 -3.84 27.23
CA SER A 101 -16.94 -3.53 28.62
C SER A 101 -17.54 -4.73 29.31
#